data_AF-A0A3R7AG66-F1
#
_entry.id   AF-A0A3R7AG66-F1
#
_cell.length_a   1.000
_cell.length_b   1.000
_cell.length_c   1.000
_cell.angle_alpha   90.00
_cell.angle_beta   90.00
_cell.angle_gamma   90.00
#
_symmetry.space_group_name_H-M   'P 1'
#
loop_
_entity.id
_entity.type
_entity.pdbx_description
1 polymer ?
#
loop_
_entity_poly.entity_id
_entity_poly.type
_entity_poly.pdbx_seq_one_letter_code
_entity_poly.pdbx_strand_id
1 'polypeptide(L)'
;MARPRDFQKKRVYLAEWEVRVQDFRSLAETLEWADRVIRSEWWRRNVGREVRFVPPHGNRRKRATCWLGRICLPNQSWAFSRLVVLHELAHIVAGSWARHGERFTGAMLMLVEEFMGRGWMLRLKRAYDRNGVKYGIV
;
A
#
# COMPACT_ATOMS: atom_id res chain seq x y z
N MET A 1 -7.47 -17.58 20.84
CA MET A 1 -6.43 -16.52 20.88
C MET A 1 -7.01 -15.22 20.34
N ALA A 2 -7.04 -14.15 21.16
CA ALA A 2 -7.48 -12.84 20.70
C ALA A 2 -6.52 -12.32 19.61
N ARG A 3 -7.05 -11.84 18.48
CA ARG A 3 -6.22 -11.18 17.46
C ARG A 3 -5.51 -10.00 18.14
N PRO A 4 -4.17 -9.85 18.01
CA PRO A 4 -3.46 -8.69 18.52
C PRO A 4 -4.15 -7.41 18.05
N ARG A 5 -4.06 -6.28 18.77
CA ARG A 5 -4.72 -5.03 18.33
C ARG A 5 -3.80 -4.30 17.34
N ASP A 6 -4.39 -3.67 16.32
CA ASP A 6 -3.63 -2.77 15.44
C ASP A 6 -3.65 -1.37 16.05
N PHE A 7 -2.63 -1.06 16.85
CA PHE A 7 -2.57 0.18 17.63
C PHE A 7 -2.25 1.44 16.82
N GLN A 8 -1.84 1.30 15.55
CA GLN A 8 -1.45 2.44 14.72
C GLN A 8 -2.20 2.57 13.40
N LYS A 9 -3.00 1.57 13.00
CA LYS A 9 -3.90 1.63 11.83
C LYS A 9 -4.64 2.95 11.66
N LYS A 10 -5.26 3.48 12.73
CA LYS A 10 -6.00 4.75 12.66
C LYS A 10 -5.07 5.91 12.26
N ARG A 11 -3.89 5.99 12.87
CA ARG A 11 -2.88 7.04 12.60
C ARG A 11 -2.32 6.92 11.18
N VAL A 12 -2.05 5.69 10.74
CA VAL A 12 -1.57 5.41 9.37
C VAL A 12 -2.60 5.83 8.34
N TYR A 13 -3.87 5.46 8.51
CA TYR A 13 -4.92 5.92 7.58
C TYR A 13 -5.11 7.42 7.57
N LEU A 14 -5.07 8.10 8.73
CA LEU A 14 -5.15 9.56 8.77
C LEU A 14 -4.01 10.19 7.96
N ALA A 15 -2.77 9.75 8.18
CA ALA A 15 -1.61 10.26 7.47
C ALA A 15 -1.64 9.97 5.97
N GLU A 16 -2.06 8.77 5.57
CA GLU A 16 -2.19 8.43 4.16
C GLU A 16 -3.30 9.25 3.49
N TRP A 17 -4.41 9.52 4.17
CA TRP A 17 -5.48 10.35 3.63
C TRP A 17 -5.05 11.79 3.36
N GLU A 18 -4.16 12.34 4.19
CA GLU A 18 -3.60 13.69 4.00
C GLU A 18 -2.73 13.81 2.75
N VAL A 19 -2.09 12.71 2.33
CA VAL A 19 -1.12 12.70 1.22
C VAL A 19 -1.72 12.10 -0.05
N ARG A 20 -2.81 11.36 0.07
CA ARG A 20 -3.39 10.63 -1.06
C ARG A 20 -3.89 11.58 -2.14
N VAL A 21 -3.54 11.23 -3.37
CA VAL A 21 -4.11 11.80 -4.59
C VAL A 21 -4.79 10.71 -5.42
N GLN A 22 -5.81 11.09 -6.15
CA GLN A 22 -6.37 10.23 -7.19
C GLN A 22 -5.47 10.32 -8.43
N ASP A 23 -4.72 9.26 -8.69
CA ASP A 23 -3.75 9.21 -9.79
C ASP A 23 -4.37 8.70 -11.09
N PHE A 24 -5.42 7.88 -10.99
CA PHE A 24 -5.99 7.15 -12.12
C PHE A 24 -7.49 7.42 -12.28
N ARG A 25 -7.98 7.27 -13.51
CA ARG A 25 -9.40 7.47 -13.85
C ARG A 25 -10.22 6.21 -13.66
N SER A 26 -9.58 5.04 -13.68
CA SER A 26 -10.27 3.76 -13.63
C SER A 26 -9.51 2.70 -12.84
N LEU A 27 -10.23 1.64 -12.45
CA LEU A 27 -9.64 0.45 -11.86
C LEU A 27 -8.67 -0.23 -12.82
N ALA A 28 -8.99 -0.31 -14.12
CA ALA A 28 -8.14 -0.94 -15.13
C ALA A 28 -6.77 -0.28 -15.20
N GLU A 29 -6.73 1.05 -15.30
CA GLU A 29 -5.49 1.84 -15.31
C GLU A 29 -4.68 1.64 -14.01
N THR A 30 -5.37 1.58 -12.88
CA THR A 30 -4.74 1.30 -11.57
C THR A 30 -4.08 -0.08 -11.55
N LEU A 31 -4.76 -1.09 -12.09
CA LEU A 31 -4.27 -2.47 -12.17
C LEU A 31 -3.10 -2.61 -13.15
N GLU A 32 -3.12 -1.90 -14.28
CA GLU A 32 -2.00 -1.86 -15.22
C GLU A 32 -0.75 -1.26 -14.58
N TRP A 33 -0.90 -0.16 -13.85
CA TRP A 33 0.23 0.42 -13.10
C TRP A 33 0.74 -0.54 -12.02
N ALA A 34 -0.17 -1.18 -11.29
CA ALA A 34 0.17 -2.17 -10.27
C ALA A 34 0.93 -3.37 -10.85
N ASP A 35 0.53 -3.85 -12.04
CA ASP A 35 1.21 -4.93 -12.76
C ASP A 35 2.63 -4.51 -13.21
N ARG A 36 2.81 -3.26 -13.65
CA ARG A 36 4.15 -2.71 -13.95
C ARG A 36 5.05 -2.67 -12.72
N VAL A 37 4.51 -2.30 -11.56
CA VAL A 37 5.26 -2.28 -10.29
C VAL A 37 5.76 -3.68 -9.93
N ILE A 38 4.88 -4.70 -9.93
CA ILE A 38 5.28 -6.08 -9.56
C ILE A 38 6.20 -6.75 -10.58
N ARG A 39 6.15 -6.33 -11.86
CA ARG A 39 7.04 -6.82 -12.92
C ARG A 39 8.36 -6.07 -13.00
N SER A 40 8.50 -4.96 -12.27
CA SER A 40 9.71 -4.16 -12.27
C SER A 40 10.91 -4.99 -11.81
N GLU A 41 12.08 -4.65 -12.34
CA GLU A 41 13.33 -5.26 -11.90
C GLU A 41 13.58 -5.00 -10.41
N TRP A 42 13.25 -3.81 -9.93
CA TRP A 42 13.34 -3.46 -8.53
C TRP A 42 12.52 -4.43 -7.66
N TRP A 43 11.26 -4.71 -8.03
CA TRP A 43 10.40 -5.63 -7.28
C TRP A 43 10.97 -7.05 -7.24
N ARG A 44 11.42 -7.56 -8.38
CA ARG A 44 12.01 -8.90 -8.49
C ARG A 44 13.28 -9.03 -7.63
N ARG A 45 14.14 -8.00 -7.60
CA ARG A 45 15.39 -8.01 -6.84
C ARG A 45 15.19 -7.81 -5.34
N ASN A 46 14.31 -6.89 -4.92
CA ASN A 46 14.18 -6.48 -3.52
C ASN A 46 13.09 -7.23 -2.76
N VAL A 47 12.04 -7.70 -3.44
CA VAL A 47 10.91 -8.39 -2.79
C VAL A 47 10.89 -9.86 -3.17
N GLY A 48 11.01 -10.19 -4.46
CA GLY A 48 11.10 -11.57 -4.95
C GLY A 48 9.86 -12.44 -4.68
N ARG A 49 8.72 -11.85 -4.32
CA ARG A 49 7.47 -12.56 -4.02
C ARG A 49 6.49 -12.47 -5.18
N GLU A 50 5.87 -13.59 -5.49
CA GLU A 50 4.75 -13.63 -6.43
C GLU A 50 3.54 -12.89 -5.84
N VAL A 51 3.10 -11.87 -6.57
CA VAL A 51 1.91 -11.08 -6.24
C VAL A 51 1.03 -11.03 -7.47
N ARG A 52 -0.28 -11.15 -7.25
CA ARG A 52 -1.27 -11.02 -8.31
C ARG A 52 -2.37 -10.07 -7.90
N PHE A 53 -2.62 -9.07 -8.73
CA PHE A 53 -3.82 -8.27 -8.59
C PHE A 53 -5.00 -8.99 -9.23
N VAL A 54 -6.11 -9.08 -8.50
CA VAL A 54 -7.32 -9.80 -8.90
C VAL A 54 -8.47 -8.80 -8.90
N PRO A 55 -9.26 -8.71 -9.99
CA PRO A 55 -10.43 -7.86 -10.00
C PRO A 55 -11.44 -8.32 -8.93
N PRO A 56 -12.23 -7.40 -8.36
CA PRO A 56 -13.26 -7.77 -7.40
C PRO A 56 -14.33 -8.64 -8.07
N HIS A 57 -14.74 -9.73 -7.42
CA HIS A 57 -15.95 -10.46 -7.83
C HIS A 57 -17.19 -9.59 -7.54
N GLY A 58 -17.66 -8.90 -8.58
CA GLY A 58 -18.81 -7.99 -8.54
C GLY A 58 -18.57 -6.65 -7.85
N ASN A 59 -19.59 -5.78 -7.84
CA ASN A 59 -19.52 -4.41 -7.30
C ASN A 59 -19.61 -4.31 -5.77
N ARG A 60 -19.56 -5.42 -5.02
CA ARG A 60 -19.87 -5.43 -3.58
C ARG A 60 -18.68 -5.18 -2.65
N ARG A 61 -17.43 -5.21 -3.15
CA ARG A 61 -16.26 -4.95 -2.31
C ARG A 61 -16.06 -3.45 -2.09
N LYS A 62 -16.11 -3.03 -0.82
CA LYS A 62 -15.94 -1.64 -0.37
C LYS A 62 -14.54 -1.34 0.17
N ARG A 63 -13.62 -2.32 0.20
CA ARG A 63 -12.28 -2.20 0.80
C ARG A 63 -11.26 -2.94 -0.05
N ALA A 64 -10.04 -2.43 -0.07
CA ALA A 64 -8.88 -3.13 -0.61
C ALA A 64 -8.46 -4.24 0.36
N THR A 65 -7.98 -5.36 -0.18
CA THR A 65 -7.59 -6.53 0.61
C THR A 65 -6.39 -7.23 0.00
N CYS A 66 -5.43 -7.59 0.85
CA CYS A 66 -4.30 -8.43 0.54
C CYS A 66 -4.39 -9.76 1.31
N TRP A 67 -4.37 -10.89 0.59
CA TRP A 67 -4.38 -12.23 1.19
C TRP A 67 -3.58 -13.24 0.34
N LEU A 68 -2.57 -13.88 0.93
CA LEU A 68 -1.71 -14.88 0.28
C LEU A 68 -1.19 -14.43 -1.11
N GLY A 69 -0.65 -13.21 -1.20
CA GLY A 69 -0.13 -12.67 -2.47
C GLY A 69 -1.20 -12.22 -3.46
N ARG A 70 -2.49 -12.37 -3.14
CA ARG A 70 -3.61 -11.87 -3.96
C ARG A 70 -4.08 -10.54 -3.42
N ILE A 71 -3.98 -9.49 -4.23
CA ILE A 71 -4.46 -8.16 -3.90
C ILE A 71 -5.72 -7.89 -4.69
N CYS A 72 -6.77 -7.41 -4.03
CA CYS A 72 -8.00 -6.98 -4.68
C CYS A 72 -8.26 -5.53 -4.32
N LEU A 73 -8.42 -4.70 -5.34
CA LEU A 73 -8.80 -3.30 -5.21
C LEU A 73 -10.31 -3.15 -5.52
N PRO A 74 -11.05 -2.36 -4.74
CA PRO A 74 -12.46 -2.09 -5.04
C PRO A 74 -12.57 -1.15 -6.24
N ASN A 75 -13.65 -1.29 -7.01
CA ASN A 75 -13.95 -0.39 -8.13
C ASN A 75 -14.57 0.92 -7.61
N GLN A 76 -13.81 1.69 -6.83
CA GLN A 76 -14.22 2.96 -6.24
C GLN A 76 -13.12 3.99 -6.46
N SER A 77 -13.48 5.23 -6.83
CA SER A 77 -12.52 6.28 -7.23
C SER A 77 -11.41 6.54 -6.21
N TRP A 78 -11.72 6.41 -4.92
CA TRP A 78 -10.75 6.57 -3.84
C TRP A 78 -9.61 5.53 -3.89
N ALA A 79 -9.84 4.37 -4.51
CA ALA A 79 -8.86 3.30 -4.67
C ALA A 79 -8.01 3.46 -5.95
N PHE A 80 -8.34 4.42 -6.81
CA PHE A 80 -7.61 4.70 -8.05
C PHE A 80 -6.39 5.59 -7.77
N SER A 81 -5.52 5.11 -6.87
CA SER A 81 -4.39 5.85 -6.33
C SER A 81 -3.18 4.93 -6.23
N ARG A 82 -2.01 5.44 -6.61
CA ARG A 82 -0.73 4.74 -6.44
C ARG A 82 -0.51 4.43 -4.96
N LEU A 83 -0.85 5.35 -4.06
CA LEU A 83 -0.66 5.16 -2.63
C LEU A 83 -1.48 3.98 -2.09
N VAL A 84 -2.69 3.76 -2.61
CA VAL A 84 -3.53 2.60 -2.22
C VAL A 84 -2.95 1.28 -2.74
N VAL A 85 -2.44 1.27 -3.97
CA VAL A 85 -1.75 0.10 -4.52
C VAL A 85 -0.50 -0.23 -3.68
N LEU A 86 0.31 0.78 -3.38
CA LEU A 86 1.52 0.61 -2.56
C LEU A 86 1.20 0.18 -1.13
N HIS A 87 0.07 0.63 -0.55
CA HIS A 87 -0.42 0.17 0.76
C HIS A 87 -0.61 -1.35 0.80
N GLU A 88 -1.31 -1.91 -0.19
CA GLU A 88 -1.52 -3.35 -0.25
C GLU A 88 -0.22 -4.12 -0.54
N LEU A 89 0.69 -3.54 -1.33
CA LEU A 89 2.02 -4.11 -1.57
C LEU A 89 2.93 -4.06 -0.34
N ALA A 90 2.82 -3.03 0.50
CA ALA A 90 3.59 -2.93 1.75
C ALA A 90 3.22 -4.05 2.73
N HIS A 91 1.97 -4.51 2.75
CA HIS A 91 1.61 -5.73 3.47
C HIS A 91 2.35 -6.96 2.95
N ILE A 92 2.63 -7.05 1.64
CA ILE A 92 3.45 -8.16 1.11
C ILE A 92 4.90 -8.03 1.55
N VAL A 93 5.49 -6.84 1.44
CA VAL A 93 6.90 -6.59 1.80
C VAL A 93 7.14 -6.82 3.29
N ALA A 94 6.27 -6.31 4.15
CA ALA A 94 6.37 -6.49 5.60
C ALA A 94 6.04 -7.92 6.07
N GLY A 95 5.51 -8.77 5.17
CA GLY A 95 4.97 -10.10 5.45
C GLY A 95 3.45 -10.06 5.45
N SER A 96 2.77 -10.96 4.74
CA SER A 96 1.33 -10.87 4.43
C SER A 96 0.36 -10.81 5.63
N TRP A 97 0.86 -11.02 6.85
CA TRP A 97 0.12 -10.88 8.12
C TRP A 97 0.55 -9.65 8.94
N ALA A 98 1.50 -8.87 8.42
CA ALA A 98 2.00 -7.66 9.03
C ALA A 98 0.86 -6.67 9.13
N ARG A 99 0.65 -6.22 10.36
CA ARG A 99 -0.22 -5.09 10.66
C ARG A 99 0.46 -3.81 10.24
N HIS A 100 -0.17 -2.66 10.48
CA HIS A 100 0.40 -1.35 10.16
C HIS A 100 1.60 -0.95 11.06
N GLY A 101 2.40 -1.92 11.52
CA GLY A 101 3.58 -1.75 12.37
C GLY A 101 4.74 -1.01 11.70
N GLU A 102 5.85 -0.82 12.42
CA GLU A 102 7.03 -0.11 11.92
C GLU A 102 7.62 -0.70 10.64
N ARG A 103 7.57 -2.03 10.48
CA ARG A 103 8.01 -2.71 9.26
C ARG A 103 7.08 -2.41 8.08
N PHE A 104 5.78 -2.29 8.31
CA PHE A 104 4.82 -1.91 7.26
C PHE A 104 5.04 -0.47 6.83
N THR A 105 5.16 0.46 7.78
CA THR A 105 5.31 1.88 7.50
C THR A 105 6.68 2.18 6.89
N GLY A 106 7.73 1.47 7.28
CA GLY A 106 9.02 1.51 6.59
C GLY A 106 8.95 1.00 5.14
N ALA A 107 8.24 -0.11 4.92
CA ALA A 107 8.02 -0.65 3.57
C ALA A 107 7.21 0.33 2.70
N MET A 108 6.22 1.01 3.29
CA MET A 108 5.49 2.07 2.63
C MET A 108 6.40 3.21 2.18
N LEU A 109 7.28 3.71 3.05
CA LEU A 109 8.18 4.81 2.70
C LEU A 109 9.14 4.42 1.58
N MET A 110 9.73 3.22 1.65
CA MET A 110 10.60 2.67 0.60
C MET A 110 9.87 2.54 -0.74
N LEU A 111 8.67 1.95 -0.75
CA LEU A 111 7.88 1.78 -1.97
C LEU A 111 7.44 3.12 -2.57
N VAL A 112 7.06 4.09 -1.73
CA VAL A 112 6.68 5.42 -2.19
C VAL A 112 7.90 6.17 -2.75
N GLU A 113 9.07 6.04 -2.14
CA GLU A 113 10.30 6.63 -2.68
C GLU A 113 10.63 6.08 -4.06
N GLU A 114 10.57 4.75 -4.22
CA GLU A 114 10.89 4.09 -5.49
C GLU A 114 9.88 4.43 -6.59
N PHE A 115 8.58 4.26 -6.32
CA PHE A 115 7.56 4.28 -7.38
C PHE A 115 6.82 5.61 -7.53
N MET A 116 6.96 6.52 -6.55
CA MET A 116 6.41 7.88 -6.61
C MET A 116 7.49 8.96 -6.52
N GLY A 117 8.70 8.62 -6.04
CA GLY A 117 9.81 9.55 -5.90
C GLY A 117 9.98 10.09 -4.49
N ARG A 118 11.22 10.51 -4.18
CA ARG A 118 11.63 11.02 -2.87
C ARG A 118 10.76 12.17 -2.33
N GLY A 119 10.26 13.05 -3.20
CA GLY A 119 9.37 14.14 -2.80
C GLY A 119 8.07 13.65 -2.17
N TRP A 120 7.48 12.58 -2.71
CA TRP A 120 6.28 11.95 -2.17
C TRP A 120 6.58 11.19 -0.87
N MET A 121 7.70 10.48 -0.82
CA MET A 121 8.14 9.82 0.42
C MET A 121 8.30 10.83 1.56
N LEU A 122 8.95 11.99 1.32
CA LEU A 122 9.11 13.03 2.34
C LEU A 122 7.78 13.67 2.78
N ARG A 123 6.77 13.71 1.90
CA ARG A 123 5.41 14.16 2.26
C ARG A 123 4.73 13.13 3.16
N LEU A 124 4.79 11.84 2.80
CA LEU A 124 4.24 10.76 3.61
C LEU A 124 4.93 10.66 4.97
N LYS A 125 6.27 10.74 5.00
CA LYS A 125 7.06 10.76 6.24
C LYS A 125 6.62 11.91 7.14
N ARG A 126 6.46 13.12 6.60
CA ARG A 126 5.96 14.27 7.39
C ARG A 126 4.54 14.05 7.91
N ALA A 127 3.66 13.41 7.14
CA ALA A 127 2.31 13.05 7.61
C ALA A 127 2.36 11.99 8.72
N TYR A 128 3.24 11.00 8.60
CA TYR A 128 3.52 10.02 9.66
C TYR A 128 4.02 10.70 10.94
N ASP A 129 4.99 11.61 10.82
CA ASP A 129 5.54 12.36 11.95
C ASP A 129 4.43 13.17 12.67
N ARG A 130 3.58 13.90 11.92
CA ARG A 130 2.44 14.66 12.48
C ARG A 130 1.41 13.79 13.19
N ASN A 131 1.14 12.60 12.65
CA ASN A 131 0.15 11.67 13.21
C ASN A 131 0.74 10.73 14.26
N GLY A 132 2.03 10.88 14.61
CA GLY A 132 2.72 10.02 15.57
C GLY A 132 2.81 8.56 15.12
N VAL A 133 2.88 8.31 13.81
CA VAL A 133 3.12 6.99 13.22
C VAL A 133 4.58 6.62 13.42
N LYS A 134 4.85 5.38 13.84
CA LYS A 134 6.22 4.86 13.97
C LYS A 134 6.59 4.11 12.70
N TYR A 135 7.82 4.27 12.25
CA TYR A 135 8.35 3.59 11.06
C TYR A 135 9.78 3.13 11.31
N GLY A 136 10.07 1.93 10.82
CA GLY A 136 11.38 1.30 10.90
C GLY A 136 12.11 1.39 9.57
N ILE A 137 13.38 1.00 9.59
CA ILE A 137 14.17 0.75 8.37
C ILE A 137 13.79 -0.66 7.88
N VAL A 138 13.59 -0.82 6.58
CA VAL A 138 13.23 -2.09 5.94
C VAL A 138 14.34 -2.52 5.00
#